data_AF-A0A7V8JHK0-F1
#
_entry.id   AF-A0A7V8JHK0-F1
#
_cell.length_a   1.000
_cell.length_b   1.000
_cell.length_c   1.000
_cell.angle_alpha   90.00
_cell.angle_beta   90.00
_cell.angle_gamma   90.00
#
_symmetry.space_group_name_H-M   'P 1'
#
loop_
_entity.id
_entity.type
_entity.pdbx_description
1 polymer ?
#
loop_
_entity_poly.entity_id
_entity_poly.type
_entity_poly.pdbx_seq_one_letter_code
_entity_poly.pdbx_strand_id
1 'polypeptide(L)' 'MFTFQSRWKEELVCTAPGGSFVLTLTMGVLMAHLPTEAAWAEKAPDWAKDLWPVLHEDLHAWCQSHKAELLIDASAWVD' A
#
# COMPACT_ATOMS: atom_id res chain seq x y z
N MET A 1 11.93 -28.89 -24.39
CA MET A 1 12.80 -28.82 -23.21
C MET A 1 12.52 -27.50 -22.53
N PHE A 2 12.06 -27.52 -21.29
CA PHE A 2 11.69 -26.32 -20.54
C PHE A 2 12.40 -26.32 -19.20
N THR A 3 13.00 -25.18 -18.89
CA THR A 3 13.75 -24.87 -17.66
C THR A 3 13.22 -23.54 -17.16
N PHE A 4 12.93 -23.42 -15.88
CA PHE A 4 12.47 -22.17 -15.29
C PHE A 4 13.05 -21.95 -13.89
N GLN A 5 13.35 -20.68 -13.62
CA GLN A 5 14.04 -20.14 -12.45
C GLN A 5 13.10 -19.32 -11.56
N SER A 6 13.69 -18.78 -10.48
CA SER A 6 13.12 -18.39 -9.18
C SER A 6 11.76 -17.69 -9.14
N ARG A 7 11.00 -18.01 -8.07
CA ARG A 7 9.82 -17.26 -7.63
C ARG A 7 9.86 -17.11 -6.11
N TRP A 8 10.15 -15.91 -5.62
CA TRP A 8 9.92 -15.57 -4.22
C TRP A 8 8.43 -15.24 -4.07
N LYS A 9 7.71 -16.03 -3.27
CA LYS A 9 6.34 -15.77 -2.85
C LYS A 9 6.35 -16.01 -1.35
N GLU A 10 5.80 -15.09 -0.58
CA GLU A 10 5.71 -15.26 0.87
C GLU A 10 4.81 -16.48 1.13
N GLU A 11 5.34 -17.45 1.85
CA GLU A 11 4.72 -18.76 2.04
C GLU A 11 4.69 -19.07 3.53
N LEU A 12 3.56 -19.57 4.02
CA LEU A 12 3.39 -19.99 5.42
C LEU A 12 3.32 -21.51 5.45
N VAL A 13 4.28 -22.14 6.12
CA VAL A 13 4.28 -23.59 6.31
C VAL A 13 3.46 -23.95 7.54
N CYS A 14 2.40 -24.73 7.36
CA CYS A 14 1.61 -25.32 8.42
C CYS A 14 2.04 -26.78 8.62
N THR A 15 2.28 -27.19 9.87
CA THR A 15 2.67 -28.57 10.22
C THR A 15 1.79 -29.11 11.35
N ALA A 16 1.37 -30.37 11.22
CA ALA A 16 0.59 -31.12 12.20
C ALA A 16 1.12 -32.58 12.27
N PRO A 17 0.69 -33.40 13.25
CA PRO A 17 1.16 -34.79 13.36
C PRO A 17 0.96 -35.65 12.11
N GLY A 18 0.01 -35.30 11.24
CA GLY A 18 -0.28 -35.99 9.98
C GLY A 18 0.50 -35.48 8.75
N GLY A 19 1.32 -34.44 8.88
CA GLY A 19 2.11 -33.88 7.78
C GLY A 19 2.16 -32.35 7.76
N SER A 20 2.66 -31.78 6.65
CA SER A 20 2.76 -30.34 6.44
C SER A 20 2.20 -29.91 5.09
N PHE A 21 1.75 -28.66 5.02
CA PHE A 21 1.32 -28.01 3.79
C PHE A 21 1.76 -26.53 3.78
N VAL A 22 1.79 -25.92 2.60
CA VAL A 22 2.23 -24.54 2.40
C VAL A 22 1.05 -23.69 1.93
N LEU A 23 0.79 -22.59 2.64
CA LEU A 23 -0.18 -21.57 2.25
C LEU A 23 0.55 -20.40 1.57
N THR A 24 -0.10 -19.77 0.60
CA THR A 24 0.34 -18.44 0.15
C THR A 24 0.09 -17.45 1.28
N LEU A 25 1.14 -16.75 1.69
CA LEU A 25 1.09 -15.60 2.58
C LEU A 25 1.25 -14.33 1.72
N THR A 26 0.52 -13.27 2.03
CA THR A 26 0.71 -11.97 1.38
C THR A 26 0.93 -10.94 2.48
N MET A 27 2.10 -10.33 2.54
CA MET A 27 2.39 -9.25 3.49
C MET A 27 1.72 -7.96 3.04
N GLY A 28 0.66 -7.59 3.77
CA GLY A 28 -0.02 -6.30 3.67
C GLY A 28 -0.89 -6.10 2.43
N VAL A 29 -1.93 -5.29 2.57
CA VAL A 29 -2.54 -4.59 1.43
C VAL A 29 -1.69 -3.35 1.20
N LEU A 30 -1.31 -3.09 -0.05
CA LEU A 30 -0.62 -1.85 -0.43
C LEU A 30 -1.51 -0.68 0.02
N MET A 31 -1.03 0.19 0.91
CA MET A 31 -1.84 1.26 1.48
C MET A 31 -1.09 2.59 1.43
N ALA A 32 -1.75 3.60 0.88
CA ALA A 32 -1.28 4.99 0.89
C ALA A 32 -1.95 5.76 2.02
N HIS A 33 -1.19 6.62 2.70
CA HIS A 33 -1.69 7.49 3.76
C HIS A 33 -1.61 8.94 3.31
N LEU A 34 -2.73 9.64 3.27
CA LEU A 34 -2.80 11.05 2.90
C LEU A 34 -3.30 11.88 4.09
N PRO A 35 -2.63 12.99 4.46
CA PRO A 35 -3.20 13.92 5.43
C PRO A 35 -4.57 14.43 4.99
N THR A 36 -5.45 14.73 5.95
CA THR A 36 -6.66 15.50 5.66
C THR A 36 -6.29 16.83 5.03
N GLU A 37 -7.19 17.42 4.23
CA GLU A 37 -6.96 18.73 3.60
C GLU A 37 -6.53 19.80 4.62
N ALA A 38 -7.17 19.82 5.79
CA ALA A 38 -6.81 20.73 6.89
C ALA A 38 -5.40 20.47 7.43
N ALA A 39 -4.97 19.21 7.58
CA ALA A 39 -3.63 18.88 8.03
C ALA A 39 -2.57 19.12 6.93
N TRP A 40 -2.96 19.00 5.66
CA TRP A 40 -2.11 19.26 4.52
C TRP A 40 -1.70 20.72 4.43
N ALA A 41 -2.61 21.66 4.72
CA ALA A 41 -2.29 23.09 4.74
C ALA A 41 -1.07 23.43 5.63
N GLU A 42 -0.90 22.71 6.72
CA GLU A 42 0.21 22.89 7.68
C GLU A 42 1.44 22.04 7.33
N LYS A 43 1.23 20.80 6.87
CA LYS A 43 2.30 19.80 6.68
C LYS A 43 2.90 19.77 5.28
N ALA A 44 2.18 20.27 4.28
CA ALA A 44 2.61 20.15 2.90
C ALA A 44 3.80 21.07 2.60
N PRO A 45 4.66 20.68 1.64
CA PRO A 45 5.61 21.58 1.02
C PRO A 45 4.88 22.83 0.47
N ASP A 46 5.52 24.00 0.55
CA ASP A 46 4.90 25.28 0.19
C ASP A 46 4.25 25.30 -1.20
N TRP A 47 4.86 24.61 -2.17
CA TRP A 47 4.36 24.54 -3.54
C TRP A 47 3.08 23.68 -3.69
N ALA A 48 2.80 22.79 -2.74
CA ALA A 48 1.75 21.79 -2.82
C ALA A 48 0.53 22.10 -1.94
N LYS A 49 0.59 23.14 -1.09
CA LYS A 49 -0.47 23.47 -0.12
C LYS A 49 -1.86 23.62 -0.75
N ASP A 50 -1.93 24.26 -1.91
CA ASP A 50 -3.19 24.51 -2.61
C ASP A 50 -3.58 23.39 -3.60
N LEU A 51 -2.79 22.32 -3.67
CA LEU A 51 -2.97 21.22 -4.63
C LEU A 51 -3.62 19.97 -4.04
N TRP A 52 -4.11 20.04 -2.79
CA TRP A 52 -4.68 18.86 -2.11
C TRP A 52 -5.81 18.19 -2.90
N PRO A 53 -6.80 18.90 -3.48
CA PRO A 53 -7.87 18.24 -4.23
C PRO A 53 -7.36 17.47 -5.45
N VAL A 54 -6.38 18.05 -6.17
CA VAL A 54 -5.76 17.42 -7.35
C VAL A 54 -4.95 16.18 -6.93
N LEU A 55 -4.13 16.32 -5.87
CA LEU A 55 -3.35 15.21 -5.32
C LEU A 55 -4.25 14.06 -4.85
N HIS A 56 -5.35 14.38 -4.17
CA HIS A 56 -6.30 13.39 -3.67
C HIS A 56 -6.94 12.59 -4.82
N GLU A 57 -7.37 13.26 -5.89
CA GLU A 57 -7.93 12.60 -7.08
C GLU A 57 -6.91 11.69 -7.77
N ASP A 58 -5.69 12.18 -8.02
CA ASP A 58 -4.62 11.42 -8.66
C ASP A 58 -4.20 10.20 -7.82
N LEU A 59 -4.04 10.38 -6.50
CA LEU A 59 -3.69 9.30 -5.58
C LEU A 59 -4.81 8.25 -5.51
N HIS A 60 -6.07 8.68 -5.50
CA HIS A 60 -7.21 7.76 -5.51
C HIS A 60 -7.26 6.92 -6.80
N ALA A 61 -7.03 7.53 -7.96
CA ALA A 61 -6.96 6.82 -9.24
C ALA A 61 -5.77 5.84 -9.29
N TRP A 62 -4.63 6.23 -8.72
CA TRP A 62 -3.48 5.35 -8.58
C TRP A 62 -3.80 4.14 -7.69
N CYS A 63 -4.41 4.37 -6.53
CA CYS A 63 -4.77 3.29 -5.62
C CYS A 63 -5.73 2.28 -6.27
N GLN A 64 -6.74 2.76 -6.99
CA GLN A 64 -7.67 1.89 -7.72
C GLN A 64 -6.97 1.00 -8.77
N SER A 65 -6.05 1.57 -9.55
CA SER A 65 -5.32 0.84 -10.59
C SER A 65 -4.32 -0.18 -10.02
N HIS A 66 -3.80 0.08 -8.82
CA HIS A 66 -2.78 -0.76 -8.17
C HIS A 66 -3.36 -1.72 -7.11
N LYS A 67 -4.69 -1.75 -6.93
CA LYS A 67 -5.37 -2.48 -5.86
C LYS A 67 -4.82 -2.12 -4.48
N ALA A 68 -4.50 -0.85 -4.31
CA ALA A 68 -4.07 -0.29 -3.04
C ALA A 68 -5.27 0.32 -2.30
N GLU A 69 -5.19 0.37 -0.98
CA GLU A 69 -6.10 1.12 -0.13
C GLU A 69 -5.58 2.55 0.07
N LEU A 70 -6.49 3.50 0.26
CA LEU A 70 -6.16 4.89 0.59
C LEU A 70 -6.78 5.22 1.94
N LEU A 71 -5.94 5.56 2.93
CA LEU A 71 -6.37 6.05 4.22
C LEU A 71 -6.12 7.56 4.32
N ILE A 72 -7.17 8.32 4.55
CA ILE A 72 -7.07 9.76 4.82
C ILE A 72 -7.08 9.95 6.33
N ASP A 73 -5.98 10.49 6.88
CA ASP A 73 -5.80 10.62 8.32
C ASP A 73 -4.95 11.83 8.68
N ALA A 74 -5.36 12.60 9.68
CA ALA A 74 -4.68 13.84 10.07
C ALA A 74 -3.26 13.60 10.63
N SER A 75 -2.97 12.40 11.16
CA SER A 75 -1.65 12.04 11.68
C SER A 75 -0.69 11.53 10.61
N ALA A 76 -1.16 11.34 9.36
CA ALA A 76 -0.31 10.95 8.24
C ALA A 76 0.91 11.88 8.11
N TRP A 77 2.06 11.26 7.84
CA TRP A 77 3.36 11.92 7.76
C TRP A 77 3.68 12.31 6.32
N VAL A 78 4.28 13.48 6.14
CA VAL A 78 4.81 14.01 4.88
C VAL A 78 6.16 14.63 5.20
N ASP A 79 7.19 14.31 4.40
CA ASP A 79 8.56 14.86 4.50
C ASP A 79 8.86 15.75 3.29
#